data_AF-A0A821IFY2-F1
#
_entry.id   AF-A0A821IFY2-F1
#
_cell.length_a   1.000
_cell.length_b   1.000
_cell.length_c   1.000
_cell.angle_alpha   90.00
_cell.angle_beta   90.00
_cell.angle_gamma   90.00
#
_symmetry.space_group_name_H-M   'P 1'
#
loop_
_entity.id
_entity.type
_entity.pdbx_description
1 polymer ?
#
loop_
_entity_poly.entity_id
_entity_poly.type
_entity_poly.pdbx_seq_one_letter_code
_entity_poly.pdbx_strand_id
1 'polypeptide(L)'
;MMKFRTSDNGVLRQLKKHIFDITYDNLMKDPIGVVHQIYDYFDLHWSNEMEMAMRDWLLKNPQGKQGRHTYSLAEFGLNREDIEIRYADYINLYLSSDNQSSSTASISS
;
A
#
# COMPACT_ATOMS: atom_id res chain seq x y z
N MET A 1 7.95 9.22 -18.26
CA MET A 1 6.69 9.88 -17.87
C MET A 1 5.67 8.80 -17.59
N MET A 2 5.32 8.59 -16.33
CA MET A 2 4.46 7.49 -15.87
C MET A 2 3.02 7.81 -16.28
N LYS A 3 2.44 7.01 -17.20
CA LYS A 3 1.08 7.21 -17.67
C LYS A 3 0.12 6.68 -16.60
N PHE A 4 -0.48 7.58 -15.82
CA PHE A 4 -1.65 7.20 -15.01
C PHE A 4 -2.77 6.75 -15.96
N ARG A 5 -3.36 5.59 -15.65
CA ARG A 5 -4.37 4.92 -16.47
C ARG A 5 -5.64 5.78 -16.52
N THR A 6 -5.82 6.52 -17.60
CA THR A 6 -7.08 7.21 -17.88
C THR A 6 -8.19 6.22 -18.24
N SER A 7 -9.41 6.55 -17.83
CA SER A 7 -10.64 5.78 -17.99
C SER A 7 -10.95 5.40 -19.44
N ASP A 8 -10.64 4.17 -19.81
CA ASP A 8 -11.31 3.50 -20.92
C ASP A 8 -12.12 2.30 -20.36
N ASN A 9 -13.44 2.46 -20.33
CA ASN A 9 -14.36 1.70 -19.48
C ASN A 9 -14.49 0.20 -19.85
N GLY A 10 -13.99 -0.23 -21.01
CA GLY A 10 -13.99 -1.64 -21.43
C GLY A 10 -12.76 -2.43 -20.94
N VAL A 11 -11.58 -1.82 -20.99
CA VAL A 11 -10.29 -2.47 -20.67
C VAL A 11 -10.07 -2.59 -19.16
N LEU A 12 -10.60 -1.63 -18.38
CA LEU A 12 -10.48 -1.65 -16.91
C LEU A 12 -11.21 -2.85 -16.28
N ARG A 13 -12.35 -3.27 -16.83
CA ARG A 13 -13.15 -4.38 -16.26
C ARG A 13 -12.47 -5.75 -16.42
N GLN A 14 -11.73 -5.96 -17.49
CA GLN A 14 -10.95 -7.20 -17.71
C GLN A 14 -9.68 -7.23 -16.85
N LEU A 15 -8.98 -6.09 -16.73
CA LEU A 15 -7.74 -6.04 -15.95
C LEU A 15 -7.96 -6.10 -14.44
N LYS A 16 -9.14 -5.71 -13.93
CA LYS A 16 -9.45 -5.86 -12.51
C LYS A 16 -9.22 -7.30 -12.03
N LYS A 17 -9.55 -8.33 -12.82
CA LYS A 17 -9.33 -9.74 -12.44
C LYS A 17 -7.86 -10.17 -12.36
N HIS A 18 -6.92 -9.36 -12.87
CA HIS A 18 -5.50 -9.67 -12.90
C HIS A 18 -4.67 -8.77 -11.97
N ILE A 19 -5.32 -7.86 -11.24
CA ILE A 19 -4.67 -6.89 -10.36
C ILE A 19 -5.29 -7.04 -8.97
N PHE A 20 -4.43 -7.10 -7.97
CA PHE A 20 -4.80 -7.08 -6.56
C PHE A 20 -4.08 -5.90 -5.90
N ASP A 21 -4.85 -4.91 -5.43
CA ASP A 21 -4.32 -3.68 -4.85
C ASP A 21 -4.13 -3.86 -3.34
N ILE A 22 -2.95 -3.49 -2.83
CA ILE A 22 -2.59 -3.56 -1.41
C ILE A 22 -2.02 -2.21 -0.98
N THR A 23 -2.53 -1.67 0.12
CA THR A 23 -1.94 -0.48 0.75
C THR A 23 -0.73 -0.87 1.59
N TYR A 24 0.26 0.01 1.64
CA TYR A 24 1.45 -0.20 2.45
C TYR A 24 1.10 -0.47 3.93
N ASP A 25 0.15 0.27 4.49
CA ASP A 25 -0.28 0.11 5.87
C ASP A 25 -0.87 -1.27 6.15
N ASN A 26 -1.68 -1.81 5.22
CA ASN A 26 -2.22 -3.16 5.36
C ASN A 26 -1.13 -4.23 5.28
N LEU A 27 -0.16 -4.06 4.36
CA LEU A 27 1.00 -4.95 4.26
C LEU A 27 1.86 -4.94 5.54
N MET A 28 2.04 -3.78 6.15
CA MET A 28 2.86 -3.65 7.37
C MET A 28 2.16 -4.18 8.61
N LYS A 29 0.82 -4.10 8.67
CA LYS A 29 0.04 -4.63 9.80
C LYS A 29 0.01 -6.16 9.82
N ASP A 30 -0.21 -6.79 8.67
CA ASP A 30 -0.30 -8.24 8.55
C ASP A 30 0.24 -8.75 7.20
N PRO A 31 1.57 -8.92 7.07
CA PRO A 31 2.18 -9.34 5.82
C PRO A 31 1.74 -10.76 5.39
N ILE A 32 1.49 -11.66 6.32
CA ILE A 32 1.09 -13.04 5.99
C ILE A 32 -0.37 -13.07 5.57
N GLY A 33 -1.26 -12.38 6.29
CA GLY A 33 -2.66 -12.25 5.90
C GLY A 33 -2.81 -11.62 4.51
N VAL A 34 -1.98 -10.63 4.17
CA VAL A 34 -1.96 -10.05 2.82
C VAL A 34 -1.52 -11.08 1.78
N VAL A 35 -0.47 -11.86 2.02
CA VAL A 35 -0.04 -12.90 1.07
C VAL A 35 -1.12 -13.97 0.90
N HIS A 36 -1.83 -14.34 1.97
CA HIS A 36 -2.99 -15.24 1.88
C HIS A 36 -4.09 -14.67 0.98
N GLN A 37 -4.43 -13.39 1.16
CA GLN A 37 -5.43 -12.73 0.30
C GLN A 37 -5.02 -12.69 -1.18
N ILE A 38 -3.72 -12.51 -1.47
CA ILE A 38 -3.20 -12.58 -2.86
C ILE A 38 -3.43 -13.98 -3.44
N TYR A 39 -3.10 -15.03 -2.68
CA TYR A 39 -3.24 -16.42 -3.14
C TYR A 39 -4.70 -16.77 -3.37
N ASP A 40 -5.58 -16.40 -2.45
CA ASP A 40 -7.03 -16.58 -2.59
C ASP A 40 -7.57 -15.84 -3.83
N TYR A 41 -7.13 -14.59 -4.05
CA TYR A 41 -7.61 -13.77 -5.16
C TYR A 41 -7.26 -14.36 -6.54
N PHE A 42 -6.08 -14.95 -6.66
CA PHE A 42 -5.59 -15.55 -7.90
C PHE A 42 -5.85 -17.06 -8.00
N ASP A 43 -6.60 -17.65 -7.06
CA ASP A 43 -6.90 -19.08 -6.99
C ASP A 43 -5.62 -19.94 -7.00
N LEU A 44 -4.62 -19.52 -6.22
CA LEU A 44 -3.34 -20.20 -6.08
C LEU A 44 -3.34 -21.11 -4.86
N HIS A 45 -2.66 -22.25 -4.97
CA HIS A 45 -2.55 -23.21 -3.88
C HIS A 45 -1.74 -22.66 -2.70
N TRP A 46 -2.33 -22.68 -1.49
CA TRP A 46 -1.67 -22.36 -0.23
C TRP A 46 -1.01 -23.60 0.40
N SER A 47 0.24 -23.47 0.82
CA SER A 47 1.01 -24.52 1.49
C SER A 47 1.46 -24.07 2.87
N ASN A 48 1.31 -24.96 3.86
CA ASN A 48 1.74 -24.71 5.24
C ASN A 48 3.25 -24.52 5.34
N GLU A 49 4.02 -25.23 4.53
CA GLU A 49 5.48 -25.13 4.48
C GLU A 49 5.94 -23.74 4.04
N MET A 50 5.27 -23.16 3.04
CA MET A 50 5.53 -21.80 2.58
C MET A 50 5.21 -20.79 3.67
N GLU A 51 4.06 -20.92 4.34
CA GLU A 51 3.68 -20.02 5.43
C GLU A 51 4.71 -20.06 6.57
N MET A 52 5.15 -21.26 6.97
CA MET A 52 6.20 -21.42 7.98
C MET A 52 7.50 -20.75 7.56
N ALA A 53 7.94 -20.92 6.31
CA ALA A 53 9.15 -20.27 5.80
C ALA A 53 9.03 -18.73 5.81
N MET A 54 7.86 -18.18 5.47
CA MET A 54 7.60 -16.74 5.55
C MET A 54 7.64 -16.23 6.99
N ARG A 55 7.01 -16.94 7.93
CA ARG A 55 7.04 -16.62 9.37
C ARG A 55 8.47 -16.60 9.90
N ASP A 56 9.26 -17.61 9.56
CA ASP A 56 10.66 -17.71 9.96
C ASP A 56 11.51 -16.57 9.39
N TRP A 57 11.24 -16.16 8.14
CA TRP A 57 11.94 -15.04 7.52
C TRP A 57 11.61 -13.72 8.21
N LEU A 58 10.33 -13.46 8.53
CA LEU A 58 9.89 -12.25 9.23
C LEU A 58 10.51 -12.15 10.63
N LEU A 59 10.63 -13.26 11.35
CA LEU A 59 11.30 -13.30 12.66
C LEU A 59 12.80 -12.93 12.55
N LYS A 60 13.47 -13.37 11.48
CA LYS A 60 14.91 -13.09 11.25
C LYS A 60 15.16 -11.68 10.70
N ASN A 61 14.15 -11.07 10.08
CA ASN A 61 14.25 -9.78 9.38
C ASN A 61 13.22 -8.77 9.89
N PRO A 62 13.26 -8.37 11.17
CA PRO A 62 12.35 -7.36 11.69
C PRO A 62 12.57 -6.05 10.95
N GLN A 63 11.47 -5.47 10.45
CA GLN A 63 11.48 -4.18 9.77
C GLN A 63 11.86 -3.04 10.73
N GLY A 64 12.48 -1.98 10.21
CA GLY A 64 12.86 -0.79 10.99
C GLY A 64 14.31 -0.78 11.52
N LYS A 65 15.17 -1.70 11.08
CA LYS A 65 16.63 -1.65 11.40
C LYS A 65 17.34 -0.41 10.85
N GLN A 66 16.73 0.29 9.89
CA GLN A 66 17.21 1.56 9.37
C GLN A 66 16.22 2.64 9.83
N GLY A 67 16.70 3.63 10.58
CA GLY A 67 15.86 4.62 11.25
C GLY A 67 14.89 5.35 10.31
N ARG A 68 13.85 5.96 10.89
CA ARG A 68 12.91 6.81 10.14
C ARG A 68 13.67 8.01 9.59
N HIS A 69 13.87 8.06 8.27
CA HIS A 69 14.30 9.27 7.60
C HIS A 69 13.11 10.23 7.55
N THR A 70 13.12 11.25 8.39
CA THR A 70 12.14 12.32 8.34
C THR A 70 12.51 13.26 7.21
N TYR A 71 11.74 13.25 6.13
CA TYR A 71 11.83 14.23 5.05
C TYR A 71 10.62 15.15 5.12
N SER A 72 10.82 16.45 4.92
CA SER A 72 9.71 17.41 4.82
C SER A 72 9.48 17.81 3.36
N LEU A 73 8.22 18.02 2.97
CA LEU A 73 7.89 18.48 1.61
C LEU A 73 8.56 19.83 1.29
N ALA A 74 8.71 20.68 2.31
CA ALA A 74 9.31 22.00 2.19
C ALA A 74 10.78 21.96 1.75
N GLU A 75 11.54 20.92 2.13
CA GLU A 75 12.95 20.73 1.70
C GLU A 75 13.10 20.62 0.17
N PHE A 76 12.01 20.25 -0.51
CA PHE A 76 11.97 20.09 -1.97
C PHE A 76 11.12 21.16 -2.65
N GLY A 77 10.70 22.20 -1.92
CA GLY A 77 9.82 23.25 -2.44
C GLY A 77 8.42 22.77 -2.79
N LEU A 78 7.97 21.64 -2.20
CA LEU A 78 6.65 21.08 -2.42
C LEU A 78 5.69 21.50 -1.30
N ASN A 79 4.44 21.72 -1.66
CA ASN A 79 3.34 21.90 -0.70
C ASN A 79 2.39 20.70 -0.74
N ARG A 80 1.58 20.52 0.30
CA ARG A 80 0.68 19.37 0.42
C ARG A 80 -0.52 19.52 -0.51
N GLU A 81 -1.05 20.73 -0.61
CA GLU A 81 -2.26 21.06 -1.34
C GLU A 81 -2.10 20.76 -2.85
N ASP A 82 -0.96 21.11 -3.45
CA ASP A 82 -0.65 20.82 -4.84
C ASP A 82 -0.46 19.32 -5.10
N ILE A 83 0.00 18.56 -4.09
CA ILE A 83 0.10 17.10 -4.18
C ILE A 83 -1.30 16.51 -4.15
N GLU A 84 -2.14 16.91 -3.19
CA GLU A 84 -3.52 16.42 -3.08
C GLU A 84 -4.33 16.73 -4.34
N ILE A 85 -4.21 17.94 -4.89
CA ILE A 85 -4.86 18.32 -6.15
C ILE A 85 -4.33 17.47 -7.30
N ARG A 86 -3.00 17.32 -7.41
CA ARG A 86 -2.38 16.59 -8.53
C ARG A 86 -2.66 15.09 -8.51
N TYR A 87 -2.84 14.51 -7.32
CA TYR A 87 -3.08 13.08 -7.13
C TYR A 87 -4.52 12.77 -6.68
N ALA A 88 -5.45 13.72 -6.80
CA ALA A 88 -6.83 13.57 -6.33
C ALA A 88 -7.50 12.30 -6.86
N ASP A 89 -7.34 12.00 -8.15
CA ASP A 89 -7.91 10.78 -8.76
C ASP A 89 -7.36 9.51 -8.11
N TYR A 90 -6.05 9.46 -7.86
CA TYR A 90 -5.41 8.30 -7.22
C TYR A 90 -5.87 8.15 -5.77
N ILE A 91 -5.89 9.25 -5.01
CA ILE A 91 -6.35 9.27 -3.63
C ILE A 91 -7.80 8.79 -3.55
N ASN A 92 -8.66 9.30 -4.43
CA ASN A 92 -10.08 8.94 -4.47
C ASN A 92 -10.32 7.48 -4.83
N LEU A 93 -9.51 6.93 -5.74
CA LEU A 93 -9.66 5.54 -6.19
C LEU A 93 -9.07 4.52 -5.22
N TYR A 94 -8.00 4.85 -4.50
CA TYR A 94 -7.18 3.87 -3.78
C TYR A 94 -6.96 4.17 -2.29
N LEU A 95 -7.19 5.39 -1.81
CA LEU A 95 -6.84 5.80 -0.43
C LEU A 95 -8.04 6.35 0.38
N SER A 96 -9.19 6.63 -0.25
CA SER A 96 -10.36 7.19 0.44
C SER A 96 -11.04 6.27 1.46
N SER A 97 -10.75 4.97 1.45
CA SER A 97 -11.30 4.00 2.42
C SER A 97 -10.52 3.90 3.73
N ASP A 98 -9.27 4.37 3.78
CA ASP A 98 -8.36 4.17 4.92
C ASP A 98 -8.22 5.42 5.81
N ASN A 99 -8.78 6.57 5.41
CA ASN A 99 -8.54 7.87 6.04
C ASN A 99 -9.35 8.15 7.32
N GLN A 100 -9.95 7.12 7.95
CA GLN A 100 -10.73 7.25 9.20
C GLN A 100 -9.94 6.87 10.47
N SER A 101 -8.64 6.53 10.39
CA SER A 101 -7.89 6.04 11.57
C SER A 101 -6.51 6.66 11.84
N SER A 102 -6.11 7.70 11.10
CA SER A 102 -4.81 8.36 11.33
C SER A 102 -4.96 9.88 11.45
N SER A 103 -5.81 10.33 12.38
CA SER A 103 -5.83 11.72 12.85
C SER A 103 -5.77 11.80 14.38
N THR A 104 -4.81 11.10 14.99
CA THR A 104 -4.36 11.34 16.36
C THR A 104 -2.94 10.79 16.56
N ALA A 105 -1.89 11.50 16.14
CA ALA A 105 -0.57 11.37 16.75
C ALA A 105 0.36 12.52 16.37
N SER A 106 0.59 13.38 17.37
CA SER A 106 1.84 14.12 17.60
C SER A 106 2.08 15.38 16.77
N ILE A 107 1.31 16.42 17.08
CA ILE A 107 1.94 17.70 17.43
C ILE A 107 2.24 17.61 18.93
N SER A 108 3.50 17.46 19.30
CA SER A 108 3.97 17.71 20.67
C SER A 108 5.38 18.28 20.58
N SER A 109 5.41 19.58 20.88
CA SER A 109 6.45 20.43 21.47
C SER A 109 7.91 20.24 21.07
#